data_AF-A0A933B5Q0-F1
#
_entry.id   AF-A0A933B5Q0-F1
#
_cell.length_a   1.000
_cell.length_b   1.000
_cell.length_c   1.000
_cell.angle_alpha   90.00
_cell.angle_beta   90.00
_cell.angle_gamma   90.00
#
_symmetry.space_group_name_H-M   'P 1'
#
loop_
_entity.id
_entity.type
_entity.pdbx_description
1 polymer ?
#
loop_
_entity_poly.entity_id
_entity_poly.type
_entity_poly.pdbx_seq_one_letter_code
_entity_poly.pdbx_strand_id
1 'polypeptide(L)'
;MSFKKLFLALLFVFFSFSLAGLARAQSEAVPSPIAPAESSTPSTGSTIAEDLPDLPQITAQDLGVAVPRLLPDSPFYFFKNLQRNLGLILTFDPVKKADLRQKMLDEKLVELDRLAEKTQNVELIQKANDEAQKEMEKLKTQVEKFKETAQDNPAVDKFMQKFVEHGILQQKLLEKLETKVPAQAMEKIETARQRQLQRFGEVMTKLEVKEKIAETVNQALEKQPGNEFKSLKDLQFLRSLEDKLPSQAREALNQVQEKKMEQVQQKLETLSAPDKLKMVEYLQKMGGDRAKQLEILETVKAGIQSGSGKTKEINKFDSAEIEKKLEAVRSKVIEKIENLPQKSNCPAWVSPLPGFCSEGRVVVNKDPQTGCLLPAKCVVAEKVKEGLKRACVELWNPVCGDDSKTYSNDCFARINGVSVVSKGECPEKTEHPSVPAPVTP
;
A
#
# COMPACT_ATOMS: atom_id res chain seq x y z
N MET A 1 -15.75 -32.88 -53.76
CA MET A 1 -15.20 -33.97 -52.94
C MET A 1 -14.56 -33.38 -51.70
N SER A 2 -14.88 -33.96 -50.54
CA SER A 2 -14.90 -33.29 -49.23
C SER A 2 -13.53 -32.97 -48.63
N PHE A 3 -13.41 -31.75 -48.08
CA PHE A 3 -12.30 -31.22 -47.26
C PHE A 3 -12.00 -32.09 -46.01
N LYS A 4 -12.91 -33.01 -45.65
CA LYS A 4 -12.71 -34.04 -44.61
C LYS A 4 -11.63 -35.08 -44.96
N LYS A 5 -11.30 -35.29 -46.24
CA LYS A 5 -10.29 -36.29 -46.64
C LYS A 5 -8.85 -35.78 -46.56
N LEU A 6 -8.63 -34.46 -46.55
CA LEU A 6 -7.28 -33.88 -46.42
C LEU A 6 -6.86 -33.73 -44.95
N PHE A 7 -7.83 -33.58 -44.03
CA PHE A 7 -7.56 -33.41 -42.60
C PHE A 7 -7.25 -34.72 -41.87
N LEU A 8 -7.71 -35.87 -42.39
CA LEU A 8 -7.40 -37.20 -41.83
C LEU A 8 -5.99 -37.72 -42.21
N ALA A 9 -5.37 -37.18 -43.25
CA ALA A 9 -4.05 -37.62 -43.72
C ALA A 9 -2.88 -36.99 -42.95
N LEU A 10 -3.09 -35.87 -42.24
CA LEU A 10 -2.06 -35.21 -41.42
C LEU A 10 -2.05 -35.66 -39.95
N LEU A 11 -3.09 -36.36 -39.49
CA LEU A 11 -3.16 -36.93 -38.14
C LEU A 11 -2.52 -38.33 -38.02
N PHE A 12 -2.14 -38.96 -39.13
CA PHE A 12 -1.56 -40.30 -39.17
C PHE A 12 -0.03 -40.36 -39.31
N VAL A 13 0.66 -39.21 -39.38
CA VAL A 13 2.13 -39.17 -39.53
C VAL A 13 2.88 -38.95 -38.19
N PHE A 14 2.15 -38.75 -37.08
CA PHE A 14 2.76 -38.61 -35.74
C PHE A 14 2.51 -39.79 -34.79
N PHE A 15 1.86 -40.86 -35.24
CA PHE A 15 1.52 -42.03 -34.40
C PHE A 15 2.07 -43.33 -34.97
N SER A 16 3.39 -43.37 -35.23
CA SER A 16 4.09 -44.64 -35.51
C SER A 16 5.59 -44.49 -35.30
N PHE A 17 6.02 -44.44 -34.04
CA PHE A 17 7.32 -44.97 -33.64
C PHE A 17 7.17 -45.75 -32.32
N SER A 18 6.87 -47.03 -32.53
CA SER A 18 7.27 -48.23 -31.78
C SER A 18 7.34 -48.21 -30.26
N LEU A 19 6.35 -48.88 -29.66
CA LEU A 19 6.59 -49.84 -28.58
C LEU A 19 7.54 -50.96 -29.06
N ALA A 20 8.65 -51.17 -28.37
CA ALA A 20 9.24 -52.49 -28.13
C ALA A 20 10.22 -52.40 -26.96
N GLY A 21 9.96 -53.17 -25.89
CA GLY A 21 10.91 -53.33 -24.79
C GLY A 21 10.28 -53.57 -23.42
N LEU A 22 9.57 -54.68 -23.24
CA LEU A 22 9.37 -55.27 -21.91
C LEU A 22 10.68 -55.90 -21.47
N ALA A 23 11.26 -55.42 -20.37
CA ALA A 23 12.16 -56.21 -19.52
C ALA A 23 11.85 -55.90 -18.05
N ARG A 24 11.67 -56.98 -17.30
CA ARG A 24 11.25 -57.05 -15.90
C ARG A 24 12.52 -57.14 -15.05
N ALA A 25 12.72 -56.27 -14.07
CA ALA A 25 13.66 -56.52 -12.97
C ALA A 25 13.36 -55.63 -11.75
N GLN A 26 12.82 -56.31 -10.74
CA GLN A 26 13.07 -56.21 -9.30
C GLN A 26 13.03 -54.84 -8.58
N SER A 27 12.21 -54.86 -7.53
CA SER A 27 12.20 -53.95 -6.39
C SER A 27 13.54 -53.92 -5.67
N GLU A 28 14.11 -52.72 -5.49
CA GLU A 28 14.97 -52.45 -4.35
C GLU A 28 14.67 -51.09 -3.73
N ALA A 29 14.81 -51.10 -2.42
CA ALA A 29 14.46 -50.14 -1.38
C ALA A 29 14.71 -48.65 -1.66
N VAL A 30 13.77 -47.86 -1.16
CA VAL A 30 13.90 -46.44 -0.82
C VAL A 30 14.90 -46.27 0.33
N PRO A 31 15.92 -45.40 0.23
CA PRO A 31 16.57 -44.84 1.41
C PRO A 31 15.85 -43.55 1.83
N SER A 32 15.40 -43.55 3.08
CA SER A 32 14.94 -42.36 3.83
C SER A 32 16.03 -41.29 3.96
N PRO A 33 15.64 -40.03 4.25
CA PRO A 33 16.56 -38.90 4.31
C PRO A 33 17.43 -38.96 5.59
N ILE A 34 18.74 -38.83 5.39
CA ILE A 34 19.74 -38.71 6.45
C ILE A 34 19.63 -37.31 7.05
N ALA A 35 19.35 -37.26 8.36
CA ALA A 35 19.54 -36.08 9.20
C ALA A 35 21.04 -35.78 9.35
N PRO A 36 21.48 -34.51 9.33
CA PRO A 36 22.81 -34.17 9.83
C PRO A 36 22.76 -33.98 11.36
N ALA A 37 23.66 -34.70 12.01
CA ALA A 37 23.92 -34.69 13.43
C ALA A 37 24.47 -33.34 13.92
N GLU A 38 24.11 -33.01 15.16
CA GLU A 38 24.77 -32.02 15.99
C GLU A 38 26.23 -32.42 16.27
N SER A 39 27.15 -31.48 16.12
CA SER A 39 28.42 -31.50 16.85
C SER A 39 28.86 -30.07 17.14
N SER A 40 29.03 -29.78 18.41
CA SER A 40 29.35 -28.49 19.02
C SER A 40 30.85 -28.15 18.98
N THR A 41 31.13 -26.91 18.52
CA THR A 41 32.08 -25.87 19.03
C THR A 41 33.60 -26.14 19.12
N PRO A 42 34.45 -25.09 19.26
CA PRO A 42 34.47 -23.79 18.57
C PRO A 42 35.87 -23.45 17.99
N SER A 43 35.96 -22.66 16.92
CA SER A 43 37.19 -21.92 16.62
C SER A 43 36.90 -20.51 16.12
N THR A 44 37.34 -19.58 16.94
CA THR A 44 37.43 -18.13 16.81
C THR A 44 38.01 -17.71 15.47
N GLY A 45 37.25 -16.92 14.72
CA GLY A 45 37.66 -16.31 13.46
C GLY A 45 36.70 -15.18 13.13
N SER A 46 37.04 -14.00 13.63
CA SER A 46 36.28 -12.77 13.47
C SER A 46 36.18 -12.38 11.99
N THR A 47 34.98 -12.48 11.43
CA THR A 47 34.52 -11.57 10.38
C THR A 47 33.10 -11.18 10.77
N ILE A 48 32.96 -9.94 11.24
CA ILE A 48 31.68 -9.26 11.38
C ILE A 48 31.12 -9.14 9.96
N ALA A 49 30.33 -10.12 9.53
CA ALA A 49 29.33 -9.87 8.52
C ALA A 49 28.35 -8.89 9.17
N GLU A 50 28.24 -7.69 8.62
CA GLU A 50 27.16 -6.76 8.97
C GLU A 50 25.84 -7.49 8.74
N ASP A 51 25.23 -7.96 9.82
CA ASP A 51 23.91 -8.60 9.80
C ASP A 51 22.90 -7.48 9.50
N LEU A 52 22.56 -7.37 8.22
CA LEU A 52 21.64 -6.39 7.67
C LEU A 52 20.27 -6.64 8.33
N PRO A 53 19.55 -5.62 8.85
CA PRO A 53 18.18 -5.85 9.32
C PRO A 53 17.34 -6.37 8.15
N ASP A 54 16.86 -7.60 8.32
CA ASP A 54 16.31 -8.50 7.30
C ASP A 54 15.16 -7.83 6.53
N LEU A 55 15.46 -7.21 5.39
CA LEU A 55 14.44 -6.72 4.46
C LEU A 55 13.79 -7.95 3.82
N PRO A 56 12.46 -8.13 3.90
CA PRO A 56 11.80 -9.34 3.41
C PRO A 56 12.14 -9.57 1.93
N GLN A 57 12.80 -10.69 1.63
CA GLN A 57 13.15 -11.05 0.26
C GLN A 57 11.91 -11.53 -0.48
N ILE A 58 11.42 -10.71 -1.40
CA ILE A 58 10.29 -11.09 -2.28
C ILE A 58 10.80 -12.10 -3.30
N THR A 59 10.13 -13.23 -3.35
CA THR A 59 10.41 -14.32 -4.28
C THR A 59 9.39 -14.39 -5.40
N ALA A 60 9.73 -15.12 -6.47
CA ALA A 60 8.79 -15.40 -7.55
C ALA A 60 7.54 -16.17 -7.04
N GLN A 61 7.75 -17.01 -6.02
CA GLN A 61 6.73 -17.82 -5.39
C GLN A 61 5.69 -16.97 -4.65
N ASP A 62 6.11 -15.88 -4.00
CA ASP A 62 5.19 -14.95 -3.32
C ASP A 62 4.23 -14.29 -4.31
N LEU A 63 4.68 -14.07 -5.56
CA LEU A 63 3.88 -13.57 -6.67
C LEU A 63 3.12 -14.68 -7.43
N GLY A 64 3.19 -15.93 -6.98
CA GLY A 64 2.53 -17.07 -7.64
C GLY A 64 3.06 -17.36 -9.05
N VAL A 65 4.29 -16.95 -9.36
CA VAL A 65 4.93 -17.15 -10.67
C VAL A 65 6.15 -18.05 -10.55
N ALA A 66 6.44 -18.77 -11.64
CA ALA A 66 7.64 -19.56 -11.70
C ALA A 66 8.86 -18.65 -11.89
N VAL A 67 9.95 -19.03 -11.24
CA VAL A 67 11.28 -18.48 -11.46
C VAL A 67 11.61 -18.46 -12.98
N PRO A 68 11.82 -17.29 -13.60
CA PRO A 68 12.02 -17.22 -15.04
C PRO A 68 13.42 -17.72 -15.40
N ARG A 69 13.46 -18.70 -16.31
CA ARG A 69 14.70 -19.23 -16.91
C ARG A 69 15.14 -18.42 -18.13
N LEU A 70 14.17 -17.93 -18.89
CA LEU A 70 14.36 -17.13 -20.09
C LEU A 70 14.08 -15.66 -19.77
N LEU A 71 15.08 -14.81 -20.04
CA LEU A 71 15.09 -13.38 -19.75
C LEU A 71 15.07 -12.54 -21.05
N PRO A 72 14.75 -11.23 -20.98
CA PRO A 72 14.63 -10.36 -22.16
C PRO A 72 15.91 -10.12 -22.97
N ASP A 73 17.08 -10.43 -22.41
CA ASP A 73 18.40 -10.38 -23.06
C ASP A 73 18.70 -11.61 -23.94
N SER A 74 17.86 -12.65 -23.87
CA SER A 74 18.02 -13.87 -24.67
C SER A 74 17.41 -13.74 -26.07
N PRO A 75 18.09 -14.24 -27.13
CA PRO A 75 17.55 -14.24 -28.49
C PRO A 75 16.26 -15.06 -28.65
N PHE A 76 15.99 -15.99 -27.72
CA PHE A 76 14.79 -16.83 -27.75
C PHE A 76 13.60 -16.24 -26.98
N TYR A 77 13.73 -15.04 -26.38
CA TYR A 77 12.68 -14.40 -25.60
C TYR A 77 11.37 -14.19 -26.39
N PHE A 78 11.44 -14.10 -27.72
CA PHE A 78 10.26 -14.00 -28.57
C PHE A 78 9.27 -15.17 -28.40
N PHE A 79 9.74 -16.39 -28.11
CA PHE A 79 8.86 -17.53 -27.84
C PHE A 79 8.00 -17.31 -26.60
N LYS A 80 8.55 -16.63 -25.58
CA LYS A 80 7.80 -16.26 -24.37
C LYS A 80 6.69 -15.27 -24.70
N ASN A 81 7.00 -14.25 -25.51
CA ASN A 81 6.01 -13.28 -25.96
C ASN A 81 4.91 -13.93 -26.83
N LEU A 82 5.28 -14.90 -27.69
CA LEU A 82 4.32 -15.68 -28.45
C LEU A 82 3.39 -16.49 -27.55
N GLN A 83 3.94 -17.25 -26.59
CA GLN A 83 3.16 -18.02 -25.63
C GLN A 83 2.18 -17.13 -24.85
N ARG A 84 2.64 -15.96 -24.39
CA ARG A 84 1.80 -14.98 -23.68
C ARG A 84 0.66 -14.48 -24.55
N ASN A 85 0.96 -14.10 -25.80
CA ASN A 85 -0.06 -13.63 -26.73
C ASN A 85 -1.09 -14.70 -27.08
N LEU A 86 -0.66 -15.95 -27.30
CA LEU A 86 -1.56 -17.08 -27.53
C LEU A 86 -2.48 -17.31 -26.33
N GLY A 87 -1.94 -17.28 -25.10
CA GLY A 87 -2.74 -17.37 -23.88
C GLY A 87 -3.83 -16.28 -23.80
N LEU A 88 -3.50 -15.04 -24.17
CA LEU A 88 -4.46 -13.93 -24.19
C LEU A 88 -5.54 -14.09 -25.27
N ILE A 89 -5.20 -14.60 -26.45
CA ILE A 89 -6.15 -14.82 -27.54
C ILE A 89 -7.16 -15.91 -27.16
N LEU A 90 -6.68 -17.00 -26.54
CA LEU A 90 -7.52 -18.13 -26.15
C LEU A 90 -8.34 -17.88 -24.87
N THR A 91 -8.02 -16.83 -24.12
CA THR A 91 -8.80 -16.45 -22.92
C THR A 91 -9.91 -15.49 -23.35
N PHE A 92 -11.16 -15.96 -23.38
CA PHE A 92 -12.29 -15.14 -23.82
C PHE A 92 -12.91 -14.31 -22.70
N ASP A 93 -12.98 -14.87 -21.49
CA ASP A 93 -13.57 -14.22 -20.32
C ASP A 93 -12.77 -12.96 -19.92
N PRO A 94 -13.45 -11.81 -19.70
CA PRO A 94 -12.77 -10.54 -19.48
C PRO A 94 -12.03 -10.46 -18.14
N VAL A 95 -12.54 -11.13 -17.09
CA VAL A 95 -11.93 -11.17 -15.76
C VAL A 95 -10.72 -12.10 -15.75
N LYS A 96 -10.86 -13.31 -16.31
CA LYS A 96 -9.73 -14.25 -16.48
C LYS A 96 -8.63 -13.67 -17.36
N LYS A 97 -8.99 -12.84 -18.35
CA LYS A 97 -8.01 -12.11 -19.16
C LYS A 97 -7.26 -11.06 -18.34
N ALA A 98 -7.91 -10.38 -17.40
CA ALA A 98 -7.23 -9.49 -16.46
C ALA A 98 -6.31 -10.27 -15.50
N ASP A 99 -6.77 -11.38 -14.93
CA ASP A 99 -5.94 -12.30 -14.13
C ASP A 99 -4.66 -12.72 -14.88
N LEU A 100 -4.83 -13.10 -16.16
CA LEU A 100 -3.72 -13.52 -17.00
C LEU A 100 -2.73 -12.37 -17.28
N ARG A 101 -3.23 -11.15 -17.50
CA ARG A 101 -2.38 -9.95 -17.64
C ARG A 101 -1.63 -9.60 -16.37
N GLN A 102 -2.28 -9.71 -15.21
CA GLN A 102 -1.62 -9.52 -13.92
C GLN A 102 -0.48 -10.54 -13.74
N LYS A 103 -0.72 -11.82 -14.03
CA LYS A 103 0.34 -12.84 -13.99
C LYS A 103 1.51 -12.51 -14.92
N MET A 104 1.24 -11.99 -16.11
CA MET A 104 2.31 -11.55 -17.03
C MET A 104 3.09 -10.34 -16.50
N LEU A 105 2.42 -9.40 -15.82
CA LEU A 105 3.06 -8.29 -15.15
C LEU A 105 3.99 -8.79 -14.04
N ASP A 106 3.51 -9.71 -13.20
CA ASP A 106 4.31 -10.35 -12.14
C ASP A 106 5.57 -11.01 -12.72
N GLU A 107 5.40 -11.83 -13.77
CA GLU A 107 6.53 -12.48 -14.45
C GLU A 107 7.54 -11.46 -15.01
N LYS A 108 7.07 -10.38 -15.65
CA LYS A 108 7.93 -9.33 -16.22
C LYS A 108 8.71 -8.57 -15.15
N LEU A 109 8.11 -8.34 -13.98
CA LEU A 109 8.81 -7.69 -12.86
C LEU A 109 9.84 -8.61 -12.22
N VAL A 110 9.56 -9.91 -12.11
CA VAL A 110 10.56 -10.90 -11.66
C VAL A 110 11.69 -11.06 -12.68
N GLU A 111 11.39 -11.01 -13.99
CA GLU A 111 12.42 -10.96 -15.04
C GLU A 111 13.29 -9.71 -14.91
N LEU A 112 12.69 -8.55 -14.64
CA LEU A 112 13.41 -7.30 -14.40
C LEU A 112 14.33 -7.40 -13.18
N ASP A 113 13.86 -7.94 -12.05
CA ASP A 113 14.69 -8.17 -10.84
C ASP A 113 15.90 -9.05 -11.16
N ARG A 114 15.67 -10.16 -11.86
CA ARG A 114 16.76 -11.06 -12.27
C ARG A 114 17.71 -10.47 -13.28
N LEU A 115 17.21 -9.65 -14.19
CA LEU A 115 18.04 -8.97 -15.16
C LEU A 115 18.96 -7.97 -14.44
N ALA A 116 18.42 -7.19 -13.50
CA ALA A 116 19.18 -6.26 -12.67
C ALA A 116 20.24 -6.95 -11.78
N GLU A 117 20.00 -8.19 -11.35
CA GLU A 117 21.00 -8.99 -10.62
C GLU A 117 22.16 -9.47 -11.52
N LYS A 118 21.91 -9.65 -12.82
CA LYS A 118 22.89 -10.21 -13.76
C LYS A 118 23.65 -9.18 -14.57
N THR A 119 23.07 -8.01 -14.78
CA THR A 119 23.64 -6.97 -15.63
C THR A 119 23.44 -5.58 -15.03
N GLN A 120 24.39 -4.69 -15.33
CA GLN A 120 24.30 -3.26 -15.04
C GLN A 120 23.98 -2.45 -16.31
N ASN A 121 23.54 -3.11 -17.38
CA ASN A 121 23.15 -2.46 -18.63
C ASN A 121 21.84 -1.69 -18.43
N VAL A 122 21.97 -0.36 -18.36
CA VAL A 122 20.87 0.59 -18.15
C VAL A 122 19.79 0.46 -19.22
N GLU A 123 20.15 0.29 -20.50
CA GLU A 123 19.18 0.20 -21.60
C GLU A 123 18.31 -1.06 -21.50
N LEU A 124 18.93 -2.21 -21.21
CA LEU A 124 18.21 -3.48 -21.05
C LEU A 124 17.26 -3.46 -19.84
N ILE A 125 17.72 -2.92 -18.70
CA ILE A 125 16.91 -2.77 -17.48
C ILE A 125 15.71 -1.85 -17.77
N GLN A 126 15.95 -0.71 -18.42
CA GLN A 126 14.89 0.23 -18.77
C GLN A 126 13.87 -0.36 -19.74
N LYS A 127 14.33 -1.09 -20.75
CA LYS A 127 13.44 -1.79 -21.70
C LYS A 127 12.55 -2.83 -21.00
N ALA A 128 13.12 -3.63 -20.10
CA ALA A 128 12.36 -4.61 -19.32
C ALA A 128 11.33 -3.94 -18.39
N ASN A 129 11.71 -2.82 -17.76
CA ASN A 129 10.79 -2.00 -16.97
C ASN A 129 9.66 -1.40 -17.81
N ASP A 130 9.95 -0.85 -18.99
CA ASP A 130 8.95 -0.31 -19.90
C ASP A 130 7.96 -1.38 -20.39
N GLU A 131 8.45 -2.60 -20.63
CA GLU A 131 7.61 -3.75 -20.94
C GLU A 131 6.64 -4.10 -19.80
N ALA A 132 7.10 -4.07 -18.55
CA ALA A 132 6.24 -4.28 -17.37
C ALA A 132 5.20 -3.15 -17.24
N GLN A 133 5.64 -1.89 -17.37
CA GLN A 133 4.74 -0.74 -17.31
C GLN A 133 3.67 -0.79 -18.41
N LYS A 134 4.03 -1.23 -19.62
CA LYS A 134 3.08 -1.42 -20.72
C LYS A 134 2.05 -2.51 -20.41
N GLU A 135 2.44 -3.57 -19.71
CA GLU A 135 1.49 -4.63 -19.33
C GLU A 135 0.52 -4.16 -18.24
N MET A 136 0.98 -3.37 -17.26
CA MET A 136 0.09 -2.73 -16.28
C MET A 136 -0.94 -1.80 -16.93
N GLU A 137 -0.55 -1.03 -17.95
CA GLU A 137 -1.52 -0.19 -18.70
C GLU A 137 -2.57 -1.02 -19.44
N LYS A 138 -2.15 -2.13 -20.06
CA LYS A 138 -3.10 -3.05 -20.71
C LYS A 138 -4.02 -3.74 -19.70
N LEU A 139 -3.52 -4.07 -18.51
CA LEU A 139 -4.33 -4.60 -17.42
C LEU A 139 -5.41 -3.59 -17.01
N LYS A 140 -5.01 -2.34 -16.75
CA LYS A 140 -5.96 -1.24 -16.48
C LYS A 140 -7.01 -1.10 -17.58
N THR A 141 -6.61 -1.15 -18.85
CA THR A 141 -7.56 -1.05 -19.97
C THR A 141 -8.47 -2.28 -20.05
N GLN A 142 -7.98 -3.46 -19.69
CA GLN A 142 -8.78 -4.68 -19.65
C GLN A 142 -9.85 -4.63 -18.55
N VAL A 143 -9.51 -4.04 -17.40
CA VAL A 143 -10.42 -3.79 -16.27
C VAL A 143 -11.65 -2.96 -16.67
N GLU A 144 -11.48 -1.98 -17.57
CA GLU A 144 -12.58 -1.14 -18.07
C GLU A 144 -13.73 -1.96 -18.70
N LYS A 145 -13.43 -3.15 -19.21
CA LYS A 145 -14.41 -3.98 -19.95
C LYS A 145 -15.41 -4.69 -19.05
N PHE A 146 -15.15 -4.76 -17.75
CA PHE A 146 -16.02 -5.47 -16.80
C PHE A 146 -16.32 -4.66 -15.54
N LYS A 147 -15.94 -3.37 -15.50
CA LYS A 147 -16.20 -2.48 -14.36
C LYS A 147 -17.69 -2.32 -14.05
N GLU A 148 -18.55 -2.32 -15.07
CA GLU A 148 -20.01 -2.17 -14.92
C GLU A 148 -20.65 -3.40 -14.27
N THR A 149 -20.01 -4.56 -14.43
CA THR A 149 -20.42 -5.84 -13.83
C THR A 149 -19.59 -6.20 -12.60
N ALA A 150 -18.86 -5.23 -12.02
CA ALA A 150 -17.98 -5.47 -10.89
C ALA A 150 -18.77 -5.66 -9.58
N GLN A 151 -19.87 -4.94 -9.43
CA GLN A 151 -20.71 -5.01 -8.25
C GLN A 151 -21.35 -6.41 -8.14
N ASP A 152 -21.14 -7.07 -7.00
CA ASP A 152 -21.68 -8.39 -6.66
C ASP A 152 -21.21 -9.55 -7.56
N ASN A 153 -20.06 -9.41 -8.23
CA ASN A 153 -19.47 -10.47 -9.04
C ASN A 153 -18.30 -11.18 -8.30
N PRO A 154 -18.48 -12.44 -7.86
CA PRO A 154 -17.45 -13.17 -7.10
C PRO A 154 -16.13 -13.36 -7.86
N ALA A 155 -16.17 -13.38 -9.20
CA ALA A 155 -14.95 -13.47 -10.00
C ALA A 155 -14.15 -12.17 -9.94
N VAL A 156 -14.84 -11.01 -9.90
CA VAL A 156 -14.20 -9.70 -9.76
C VAL A 156 -13.66 -9.52 -8.35
N ASP A 157 -14.41 -9.92 -7.32
CA ASP A 157 -13.93 -9.89 -5.93
C ASP A 157 -12.64 -10.74 -5.77
N LYS A 158 -12.62 -11.94 -6.35
CA LYS A 158 -11.43 -12.81 -6.34
C LYS A 158 -10.25 -12.20 -7.09
N PHE A 159 -10.50 -11.62 -8.26
CA PHE A 159 -9.48 -10.87 -9.01
C PHE A 159 -8.95 -9.71 -8.17
N MET A 160 -9.82 -8.93 -7.54
CA MET A 160 -9.44 -7.77 -6.73
C MET A 160 -8.59 -8.14 -5.52
N GLN A 161 -8.98 -9.17 -4.78
CA GLN A 161 -8.18 -9.67 -3.66
C GLN A 161 -6.75 -10.02 -4.12
N LYS A 162 -6.63 -10.76 -5.22
CA LYS A 162 -5.32 -11.13 -5.79
C LYS A 162 -4.57 -9.92 -6.35
N PHE A 163 -5.26 -8.99 -6.99
CA PHE A 163 -4.70 -7.76 -7.54
C PHE A 163 -4.05 -6.91 -6.47
N VAL A 164 -4.73 -6.72 -5.33
CA VAL A 164 -4.20 -5.96 -4.20
C VAL A 164 -3.01 -6.66 -3.56
N GLU A 165 -3.11 -7.97 -3.31
CA GLU A 165 -2.02 -8.78 -2.74
C GLU A 165 -0.74 -8.71 -3.59
N HIS A 166 -0.88 -8.90 -4.91
CA HIS A 166 0.25 -8.83 -5.82
C HIS A 166 0.75 -7.40 -6.01
N GLY A 167 -0.15 -6.40 -6.07
CA GLY A 167 0.23 -5.00 -6.22
C GLY A 167 1.13 -4.50 -5.10
N ILE A 168 0.89 -4.93 -3.86
CA ILE A 168 1.78 -4.63 -2.72
C ILE A 168 3.17 -5.26 -2.93
N LEU A 169 3.23 -6.54 -3.32
CA LEU A 169 4.49 -7.23 -3.60
C LEU A 169 5.25 -6.59 -4.76
N GLN A 170 4.57 -6.23 -5.83
CA GLN A 170 5.14 -5.53 -6.99
C GLN A 170 5.78 -4.19 -6.57
N GLN A 171 5.12 -3.42 -5.69
CA GLN A 171 5.65 -2.16 -5.18
C GLN A 171 6.93 -2.38 -4.36
N LYS A 172 6.93 -3.36 -3.46
CA LYS A 172 8.12 -3.70 -2.68
C LYS A 172 9.26 -4.23 -3.57
N LEU A 173 8.94 -4.95 -4.65
CA LEU A 173 9.93 -5.47 -5.61
C LEU A 173 10.59 -4.34 -6.41
N LEU A 174 9.79 -3.38 -6.90
CA LEU A 174 10.33 -2.20 -7.59
C LEU A 174 11.20 -1.34 -6.67
N GLU A 175 10.84 -1.23 -5.40
CA GLU A 175 11.66 -0.54 -4.42
C GLU A 175 12.98 -1.27 -4.13
N LYS A 176 12.95 -2.60 -3.99
CA LYS A 176 14.17 -3.43 -3.90
C LYS A 176 15.06 -3.21 -5.12
N LEU A 177 14.47 -3.04 -6.31
CA LEU A 177 15.21 -2.77 -7.54
C LEU A 177 15.90 -1.41 -7.52
N GLU A 178 15.31 -0.37 -6.92
CA GLU A 178 15.93 0.96 -6.78
C GLU A 178 17.30 0.91 -6.10
N THR A 179 17.54 -0.07 -5.22
CA THR A 179 18.83 -0.21 -4.51
C THR A 179 19.85 -1.08 -5.25
N LYS A 180 19.43 -1.82 -6.28
CA LYS A 180 20.25 -2.79 -7.02
C LYS A 180 20.71 -2.30 -8.40
N VAL A 181 20.02 -1.31 -8.96
CA VAL A 181 20.30 -0.81 -10.31
C VAL A 181 21.26 0.38 -10.30
N PRO A 182 21.97 0.66 -11.41
CA PRO A 182 22.79 1.87 -11.54
C PRO A 182 21.98 3.14 -11.29
N ALA A 183 22.63 4.22 -10.84
CA ALA A 183 21.99 5.51 -10.57
C ALA A 183 21.16 6.03 -11.76
N GLN A 184 21.63 5.82 -13.01
CA GLN A 184 20.90 6.25 -14.22
C GLN A 184 19.61 5.44 -14.49
N ALA A 185 19.54 4.20 -14.01
CA ALA A 185 18.34 3.37 -14.12
C ALA A 185 17.41 3.59 -12.92
N MET A 186 17.96 3.85 -11.73
CA MET A 186 17.24 4.02 -10.48
C MET A 186 16.11 5.05 -10.58
N GLU A 187 16.37 6.24 -11.15
CA GLU A 187 15.35 7.29 -11.33
C GLU A 187 14.15 6.81 -12.18
N LYS A 188 14.41 6.03 -13.23
CA LYS A 188 13.34 5.47 -14.08
C LYS A 188 12.56 4.37 -13.37
N ILE A 189 13.22 3.57 -12.53
CA ILE A 189 12.56 2.56 -11.69
C ILE A 189 11.66 3.25 -10.65
N GLU A 190 12.14 4.31 -9.99
CA GLU A 190 11.32 5.07 -9.05
C GLU A 190 10.10 5.69 -9.75
N THR A 191 10.30 6.30 -10.91
CA THR A 191 9.20 6.83 -11.74
C THR A 191 8.20 5.74 -12.12
N ALA A 192 8.69 4.55 -12.50
CA ALA A 192 7.84 3.42 -12.84
C ALA A 192 7.07 2.87 -11.64
N ARG A 193 7.69 2.82 -10.45
CA ARG A 193 7.02 2.47 -9.19
C ARG A 193 5.87 3.43 -8.89
N GLN A 194 6.10 4.73 -9.02
CA GLN A 194 5.08 5.77 -8.81
C GLN A 194 3.94 5.68 -9.83
N ARG A 195 4.25 5.47 -11.12
CA ARG A 195 3.22 5.27 -12.17
C ARG A 195 2.42 3.99 -11.96
N GLN A 196 3.08 2.91 -11.55
CA GLN A 196 2.41 1.65 -11.24
C GLN A 196 1.49 1.79 -10.02
N LEU A 197 1.92 2.51 -8.98
CA LEU A 197 1.08 2.81 -7.81
C LEU A 197 -0.13 3.67 -8.18
N GLN A 198 0.04 4.63 -9.10
CA GLN A 198 -1.06 5.42 -9.64
C GLN A 198 -2.08 4.53 -10.37
N ARG A 199 -1.63 3.69 -11.32
CA ARG A 199 -2.50 2.75 -12.04
C ARG A 199 -3.16 1.75 -11.10
N PHE A 200 -2.46 1.34 -10.06
CA PHE A 200 -2.99 0.47 -9.01
C PHE A 200 -4.16 1.13 -8.28
N GLY A 201 -4.01 2.39 -7.84
CA GLY A 201 -5.10 3.19 -7.28
C GLY A 201 -6.29 3.32 -8.23
N GLU A 202 -6.03 3.63 -9.50
CA GLU A 202 -7.08 3.75 -10.53
C GLU A 202 -7.87 2.45 -10.72
N VAL A 203 -7.21 1.28 -10.75
CA VAL A 203 -7.90 -0.02 -10.86
C VAL A 203 -8.76 -0.29 -9.63
N MET A 204 -8.23 -0.08 -8.42
CA MET A 204 -9.00 -0.29 -7.18
C MET A 204 -10.25 0.58 -7.15
N THR A 205 -10.12 1.87 -7.47
CA THR A 205 -11.27 2.81 -7.45
C THR A 205 -12.36 2.48 -8.48
N LYS A 206 -12.05 1.70 -9.51
CA LYS A 206 -12.99 1.33 -10.56
C LYS A 206 -13.72 0.01 -10.30
N LEU A 207 -13.11 -0.88 -9.52
CA LEU A 207 -13.61 -2.24 -9.32
C LEU A 207 -14.14 -2.49 -7.92
N GLU A 208 -13.70 -1.72 -6.92
CA GLU A 208 -14.19 -1.87 -5.56
C GLU A 208 -15.12 -0.74 -5.17
N VAL A 209 -16.18 -1.12 -4.47
CA VAL A 209 -17.04 -0.18 -3.76
C VAL A 209 -16.24 0.39 -2.59
N LYS A 210 -16.46 1.67 -2.30
CA LYS A 210 -15.63 2.52 -1.42
C LYS A 210 -15.38 1.90 -0.06
N GLU A 211 -16.39 1.24 0.51
CA GLU A 211 -16.36 0.64 1.83
C GLU A 211 -15.46 -0.62 1.90
N LYS A 212 -15.29 -1.34 0.78
CA LYS A 212 -14.47 -2.56 0.72
C LYS A 212 -12.99 -2.29 0.53
N ILE A 213 -12.59 -1.13 0.00
CA ILE A 213 -11.18 -0.80 -0.28
C ILE A 213 -10.32 -0.94 0.98
N ALA A 214 -10.80 -0.39 2.10
CA ALA A 214 -10.09 -0.45 3.38
C ALA A 214 -9.88 -1.90 3.83
N GLU A 215 -10.94 -2.72 3.74
CA GLU A 215 -10.91 -4.11 4.16
C GLU A 215 -9.98 -4.93 3.26
N THR A 216 -10.12 -4.85 1.94
CA THR A 216 -9.28 -5.59 0.99
C THR A 216 -7.82 -5.22 1.17
N VAL A 217 -7.49 -3.93 1.26
CA VAL A 217 -6.11 -3.47 1.47
C VAL A 217 -5.56 -3.95 2.80
N ASN A 218 -6.34 -3.85 3.89
CA ASN A 218 -5.89 -4.34 5.19
C ASN A 218 -5.66 -5.86 5.18
N GLN A 219 -6.60 -6.65 4.65
CA GLN A 219 -6.45 -8.10 4.54
C GLN A 219 -5.22 -8.48 3.71
N ALA A 220 -5.03 -7.82 2.57
CA ALA A 220 -3.89 -8.06 1.71
C ALA A 220 -2.58 -7.73 2.41
N LEU A 221 -2.51 -6.62 3.16
CA LEU A 221 -1.36 -6.25 3.98
C LEU A 221 -1.08 -7.30 5.06
N GLU A 222 -2.08 -7.77 5.81
CA GLU A 222 -1.86 -8.76 6.88
C GLU A 222 -1.32 -10.09 6.35
N LYS A 223 -1.69 -10.51 5.14
CA LYS A 223 -1.18 -11.74 4.51
C LYS A 223 0.27 -11.63 4.02
N GLN A 224 0.82 -10.42 3.91
CA GLN A 224 2.18 -10.25 3.39
C GLN A 224 3.24 -10.78 4.36
N PRO A 225 4.33 -11.38 3.86
CA PRO A 225 5.50 -11.64 4.69
C PRO A 225 6.10 -10.31 5.18
N GLY A 226 6.69 -10.34 6.37
CA GLY A 226 7.45 -9.20 6.87
C GLY A 226 8.13 -9.47 8.21
N ASN A 227 9.04 -8.59 8.56
CA ASN A 227 9.78 -8.62 9.82
C ASN A 227 9.00 -7.90 10.93
N GLU A 228 9.63 -7.75 12.09
CA GLU A 228 9.04 -7.07 13.26
C GLU A 228 8.60 -5.62 12.99
N PHE A 229 9.21 -4.96 11.99
CA PHE A 229 8.93 -3.58 11.55
C PHE A 229 8.00 -3.47 10.33
N LYS A 230 7.36 -4.58 9.93
CA LYS A 230 6.41 -4.63 8.82
C LYS A 230 5.35 -3.54 8.88
N SER A 231 4.83 -3.21 10.06
CA SER A 231 3.81 -2.17 10.24
C SER A 231 4.28 -0.78 9.77
N LEU A 232 5.56 -0.44 9.96
CA LEU A 232 6.15 0.80 9.42
C LEU A 232 6.15 0.80 7.89
N LYS A 233 6.47 -0.35 7.28
CA LYS A 233 6.46 -0.50 5.82
C LYS A 233 5.06 -0.42 5.23
N ASP A 234 4.10 -1.09 5.88
CA ASP A 234 2.69 -1.07 5.51
C ASP A 234 2.16 0.36 5.56
N LEU A 235 2.50 1.13 6.60
CA LEU A 235 2.16 2.55 6.72
C LEU A 235 2.72 3.40 5.59
N GLN A 236 3.98 3.18 5.19
CA GLN A 236 4.57 3.92 4.08
C GLN A 236 3.84 3.63 2.77
N PHE A 237 3.49 2.36 2.53
CA PHE A 237 2.69 1.96 1.37
C PHE A 237 1.31 2.62 1.41
N LEU A 238 0.60 2.54 2.54
CA LEU A 238 -0.73 3.14 2.70
C LEU A 238 -0.74 4.64 2.44
N ARG A 239 0.23 5.38 2.98
CA ARG A 239 0.37 6.83 2.75
C ARG A 239 0.71 7.16 1.30
N SER A 240 1.57 6.34 0.68
CA SER A 240 1.91 6.51 -0.74
C SER A 240 0.70 6.23 -1.63
N LEU A 241 -0.13 5.26 -1.25
CA LEU A 241 -1.34 4.89 -1.95
C LEU A 241 -2.43 5.95 -1.80
N GLU A 242 -2.63 6.48 -0.60
CA GLU A 242 -3.57 7.56 -0.30
C GLU A 242 -3.41 8.74 -1.28
N ASP A 243 -2.17 9.17 -1.53
CA ASP A 243 -1.86 10.24 -2.49
C ASP A 243 -2.37 9.94 -3.91
N LYS A 244 -2.45 8.66 -4.30
CA LYS A 244 -2.91 8.21 -5.63
C LYS A 244 -4.40 7.96 -5.72
N LEU A 245 -5.11 8.00 -4.60
CA LEU A 245 -6.55 7.79 -4.54
C LEU A 245 -7.32 9.12 -4.61
N PRO A 246 -8.56 9.12 -5.13
CA PRO A 246 -9.48 10.26 -5.03
C PRO A 246 -9.90 10.48 -3.57
N SER A 247 -10.33 11.69 -3.23
CA SER A 247 -10.63 12.12 -1.85
C SER A 247 -11.53 11.15 -1.07
N GLN A 248 -12.57 10.62 -1.72
CA GLN A 248 -13.52 9.69 -1.08
C GLN A 248 -12.91 8.31 -0.75
N ALA A 249 -11.91 7.85 -1.50
CA ALA A 249 -11.21 6.60 -1.22
C ALA A 249 -10.02 6.79 -0.25
N ARG A 250 -9.53 8.03 -0.08
CA ARG A 250 -8.52 8.36 0.93
C ARG A 250 -9.05 8.16 2.35
N GLU A 251 -10.28 8.61 2.61
CA GLU A 251 -10.91 8.48 3.92
C GLU A 251 -11.04 7.03 4.37
N ALA A 252 -11.34 6.11 3.44
CA ALA A 252 -11.39 4.68 3.72
C ALA A 252 -10.03 4.13 4.20
N LEU A 253 -8.91 4.63 3.69
CA LEU A 253 -7.58 4.20 4.14
C LEU A 253 -7.15 4.81 5.48
N ASN A 254 -7.76 5.92 5.93
CA ASN A 254 -7.38 6.56 7.19
C ASN A 254 -7.53 5.60 8.38
N GLN A 255 -8.63 4.85 8.43
CA GLN A 255 -8.86 3.87 9.49
C GLN A 255 -7.79 2.77 9.51
N VAL A 256 -7.35 2.33 8.33
CA VAL A 256 -6.28 1.33 8.21
C VAL A 256 -4.95 1.95 8.67
N GLN A 257 -4.66 3.18 8.29
CA GLN A 257 -3.47 3.90 8.73
C GLN A 257 -3.44 4.09 10.24
N GLU A 258 -4.55 4.54 10.84
CA GLU A 258 -4.67 4.72 12.29
C GLU A 258 -4.41 3.40 13.04
N LYS A 259 -5.08 2.31 12.63
CA LYS A 259 -4.84 0.99 13.21
C LYS A 259 -3.38 0.54 13.09
N LYS A 260 -2.75 0.73 11.93
CA LYS A 260 -1.33 0.39 11.75
C LYS A 260 -0.42 1.30 12.58
N MET A 261 -0.78 2.57 12.78
CA MET A 261 -0.04 3.48 13.65
C MET A 261 -0.14 3.08 15.12
N GLU A 262 -1.33 2.69 15.59
CA GLU A 262 -1.52 2.17 16.95
C GLU A 262 -0.64 0.94 17.18
N GLN A 263 -0.58 0.01 16.22
CA GLN A 263 0.32 -1.15 16.28
C GLN A 263 1.79 -0.73 16.39
N VAL A 264 2.20 0.32 15.68
CA VAL A 264 3.57 0.86 15.79
C VAL A 264 3.79 1.47 17.16
N GLN A 265 2.87 2.30 17.66
CA GLN A 265 2.99 2.95 18.97
C GLN A 265 3.04 1.92 20.11
N GLN A 266 2.15 0.93 20.10
CA GLN A 266 2.15 -0.14 21.08
C GLN A 266 3.47 -0.92 21.06
N LYS A 267 3.99 -1.25 19.86
CA LYS A 267 5.31 -1.87 19.74
C LYS A 267 6.40 -0.97 20.32
N LEU A 268 6.44 0.32 19.94
CA LEU A 268 7.42 1.29 20.43
C LEU A 268 7.49 1.37 21.96
N GLU A 269 6.34 1.31 22.64
CA GLU A 269 6.27 1.33 24.11
C GLU A 269 6.89 0.08 24.74
N THR A 270 6.76 -1.07 24.08
CA THR A 270 7.23 -2.38 24.57
C THR A 270 8.65 -2.77 24.14
N LEU A 271 9.22 -2.11 23.12
CA LEU A 271 10.56 -2.45 22.59
C LEU A 271 11.68 -2.13 23.59
N SER A 272 12.66 -3.04 23.66
CA SER A 272 13.92 -2.81 24.36
C SER A 272 14.74 -1.69 23.69
N ALA A 273 15.69 -1.08 24.40
CA ALA A 273 16.57 -0.06 23.81
C ALA A 273 17.36 -0.58 22.57
N PRO A 274 17.95 -1.79 22.58
CA PRO A 274 18.54 -2.38 21.37
C PRO A 274 17.57 -2.53 20.20
N ASP A 275 16.33 -2.96 20.44
CA ASP A 275 15.36 -3.14 19.35
C ASP A 275 14.83 -1.80 18.82
N LYS A 276 14.75 -0.77 19.67
CA LYS A 276 14.53 0.61 19.22
C LYS A 276 15.65 1.08 18.31
N LEU A 277 16.92 0.74 18.59
CA LEU A 277 18.04 1.04 17.70
C LEU A 277 17.94 0.30 16.36
N LYS A 278 17.62 -1.00 16.36
CA LYS A 278 17.34 -1.75 15.12
C LYS A 278 16.23 -1.10 14.29
N MET A 279 15.19 -0.59 14.94
CA MET A 279 14.13 0.14 14.26
C MET A 279 14.62 1.45 13.65
N VAL A 280 15.48 2.22 14.33
CA VAL A 280 16.08 3.44 13.76
C VAL A 280 16.93 3.11 12.53
N GLU A 281 17.70 2.02 12.58
CA GLU A 281 18.47 1.53 11.42
C GLU A 281 17.57 1.08 10.27
N TYR A 282 16.46 0.40 10.59
CA TYR A 282 15.43 0.04 9.63
C TYR A 282 14.82 1.29 8.98
N LEU A 283 14.44 2.29 9.76
CA LEU A 283 13.92 3.57 9.27
C LEU A 283 14.93 4.27 8.37
N GLN A 284 16.23 4.21 8.64
CA GLN A 284 17.26 4.78 7.78
C GLN A 284 17.34 4.09 6.43
N LYS A 285 17.25 2.75 6.42
CA LYS A 285 17.40 1.90 5.23
C LYS A 285 16.10 1.69 4.46
N MET A 286 14.95 2.07 5.03
CA MET A 286 13.64 2.00 4.38
C MET A 286 13.71 2.70 3.02
N GLY A 287 13.42 1.94 1.95
CA GLY A 287 13.31 2.48 0.60
C GLY A 287 11.95 3.11 0.36
N GLY A 288 11.64 3.44 -0.89
CA GLY A 288 10.34 3.95 -1.30
C GLY A 288 10.28 5.48 -1.23
N ASP A 289 9.06 6.03 -1.04
CA ASP A 289 8.86 7.48 -1.06
C ASP A 289 9.50 8.14 0.19
N ARG A 290 10.49 9.00 -0.06
CA ARG A 290 11.27 9.69 0.98
C ARG A 290 10.44 10.69 1.77
N ALA A 291 9.46 11.35 1.15
CA ALA A 291 8.55 12.24 1.86
C ALA A 291 7.69 11.44 2.84
N LYS A 292 7.18 10.26 2.43
CA LYS A 292 6.41 9.38 3.33
C LYS A 292 7.28 8.74 4.42
N GLN A 293 8.55 8.46 4.13
CA GLN A 293 9.53 8.04 5.13
C GLN A 293 9.72 9.13 6.21
N LEU A 294 9.82 10.41 5.82
CA LEU A 294 9.90 11.52 6.75
C LEU A 294 8.65 11.64 7.62
N GLU A 295 7.44 11.52 7.04
CA GLU A 295 6.20 11.55 7.82
C GLU A 295 6.18 10.45 8.90
N ILE A 296 6.68 9.24 8.58
CA ILE A 296 6.75 8.12 9.54
C ILE A 296 7.76 8.43 10.62
N LEU A 297 8.92 8.94 10.23
CA LEU A 297 10.01 9.28 11.15
C LEU A 297 9.57 10.33 12.19
N GLU A 298 8.88 11.38 11.76
CA GLU A 298 8.31 12.39 12.68
C GLU A 298 7.29 11.76 13.64
N THR A 299 6.47 10.84 13.13
CA THR A 299 5.47 10.13 13.95
C THR A 299 6.14 9.23 15.01
N VAL A 300 7.17 8.47 14.62
CA VAL A 300 7.93 7.61 15.52
C VAL A 300 8.68 8.43 16.58
N LYS A 301 9.29 9.54 16.17
CA LYS A 301 9.97 10.46 17.08
C LYS A 301 9.02 11.02 18.14
N ALA A 302 7.84 11.50 17.72
CA ALA A 302 6.82 11.98 18.64
C ALA A 302 6.38 10.88 19.63
N GLY A 303 6.17 9.64 19.15
CA GLY A 303 5.81 8.50 20.00
C GLY A 303 6.87 8.17 21.05
N ILE A 304 8.16 8.22 20.71
CA ILE A 304 9.26 7.99 21.66
C ILE A 304 9.31 9.10 22.72
N GLN A 305 9.12 10.35 22.30
CA GLN A 305 9.11 11.51 23.21
C GLN A 305 7.92 11.45 24.19
N SER A 306 6.73 11.05 23.73
CA SER A 306 5.55 10.88 24.58
C SER A 306 5.61 9.66 25.50
N GLY A 307 6.30 8.59 25.09
CA GLY A 307 6.47 7.35 25.88
C GLY A 307 7.44 7.46 27.06
N SER A 308 8.30 8.48 27.09
CA SER A 308 9.27 8.71 28.17
C SER A 308 8.65 8.96 29.55
N GLY A 309 7.33 9.13 29.65
CA GLY A 309 6.61 9.36 30.92
C GLY A 309 5.95 8.12 31.55
N LYS A 310 5.81 6.99 30.85
CA LYS A 310 5.00 5.83 31.32
C LYS A 310 5.78 4.54 31.60
N THR A 311 6.96 4.34 31.02
CA THR A 311 7.75 3.13 31.25
C THR A 311 8.85 3.39 32.27
N LYS A 312 8.69 2.88 33.50
CA LYS A 312 9.81 2.71 34.44
C LYS A 312 10.83 1.75 33.83
N GLU A 313 12.12 2.09 33.88
CA GLU A 313 13.27 1.33 33.35
C GLU A 313 13.67 1.53 31.87
N ILE A 314 13.69 2.78 31.39
CA ILE A 314 14.68 3.16 30.37
C ILE A 314 15.65 4.13 31.04
N ASN A 315 16.94 3.78 31.05
CA ASN A 315 17.95 4.72 31.51
C ASN A 315 17.88 5.96 30.61
N LYS A 316 17.77 7.16 31.20
CA LYS A 316 17.74 8.46 30.50
C LYS A 316 18.80 8.61 29.40
N PHE A 317 19.91 7.87 29.52
CA PHE A 317 20.99 7.77 28.55
C PHE A 317 20.59 7.09 27.22
N ASP A 318 19.82 5.99 27.26
CA ASP A 318 19.44 5.22 26.07
C ASP A 318 18.43 6.01 25.21
N SER A 319 17.50 6.73 25.83
CA SER A 319 16.56 7.61 25.12
C SER A 319 17.27 8.74 24.38
N ALA A 320 18.30 9.35 24.97
CA ALA A 320 19.05 10.43 24.35
C ALA A 320 19.88 9.95 23.14
N GLU A 321 20.46 8.74 23.20
CA GLU A 321 21.17 8.15 22.06
C GLU A 321 20.22 7.83 20.90
N ILE A 322 19.05 7.26 21.20
CA ILE A 322 18.01 6.94 20.21
C ILE A 322 17.51 8.23 19.53
N GLU A 323 17.21 9.27 20.31
CA GLU A 323 16.79 10.58 19.78
C GLU A 323 17.85 11.21 18.87
N LYS A 324 19.12 11.14 19.27
CA LYS A 324 20.24 11.64 18.46
C LYS A 324 20.34 10.89 17.12
N LYS A 325 20.20 9.56 17.13
CA LYS A 325 20.23 8.75 15.90
C LYS A 325 19.01 9.04 15.02
N LEU A 326 17.83 9.19 15.60
CA LEU A 326 16.62 9.59 14.85
C LEU A 326 16.78 10.95 14.18
N GLU A 327 17.36 11.93 14.86
CA GLU A 327 17.63 13.24 14.25
C GLU A 327 18.66 13.14 13.12
N ALA A 328 19.71 12.33 13.29
CA ALA A 328 20.67 12.09 12.21
C ALA A 328 20.02 11.41 10.99
N VAL A 329 19.12 10.45 11.21
CA VAL A 329 18.33 9.83 10.12
C VAL A 329 17.42 10.87 9.47
N ARG A 330 16.78 11.73 10.26
CA ARG A 330 15.91 12.81 9.79
C ARG A 330 16.63 13.77 8.87
N SER A 331 17.80 14.27 9.27
CA SER A 331 18.62 15.15 8.44
C SER A 331 19.01 14.48 7.11
N LYS A 332 19.43 13.20 7.14
CA LYS A 332 19.77 12.45 5.92
C LYS A 332 18.57 12.25 4.99
N VAL A 333 17.38 12.03 5.54
CA VAL A 333 16.15 11.88 4.73
C VAL A 333 15.77 13.22 4.11
N ILE A 334 15.85 14.33 4.85
CA ILE A 334 15.60 15.68 4.35
C ILE A 334 16.58 16.03 3.22
N GLU A 335 17.88 15.80 3.42
CA GLU A 335 18.90 16.03 2.39
C GLU A 335 18.59 15.24 1.11
N LYS A 336 18.16 13.98 1.24
CA LYS A 336 17.74 13.19 0.07
C LYS A 336 16.51 13.76 -0.62
N ILE A 337 15.54 14.29 0.13
CA ILE A 337 14.33 14.92 -0.43
C ILE A 337 14.68 16.20 -1.19
N GLU A 338 15.52 17.05 -0.60
CA GLU A 338 15.96 18.32 -1.18
C GLU A 338 16.76 18.09 -2.47
N ASN A 339 17.51 16.99 -2.54
CA ASN A 339 18.27 16.59 -3.72
C ASN A 339 17.48 15.74 -4.73
N LEU A 340 16.18 15.48 -4.51
CA LEU A 340 15.38 14.77 -5.52
C LEU A 340 15.29 15.61 -6.80
N PRO A 341 15.40 15.00 -7.99
CA PRO A 341 15.20 15.71 -9.25
C PRO A 341 13.77 16.26 -9.30
N GLN A 342 13.64 17.57 -9.09
CA GLN A 342 12.36 18.27 -9.22
C GLN A 342 12.16 18.69 -10.68
N LYS A 343 10.89 18.82 -11.10
CA LYS A 343 10.59 19.44 -12.39
C LYS A 343 11.16 20.87 -12.38
N SER A 344 11.61 21.36 -13.53
CA SER A 344 12.35 22.62 -13.70
C SER A 344 11.68 23.88 -13.12
N ASN A 345 10.41 23.82 -12.73
CA ASN A 345 9.62 24.95 -12.22
C ASN A 345 9.09 24.72 -10.79
N CYS A 346 9.62 23.74 -10.05
CA CYS A 346 9.21 23.54 -8.66
C CYS A 346 9.92 24.54 -7.72
N PRO A 347 9.20 25.18 -6.77
CA PRO A 347 9.85 25.95 -5.73
C PRO A 347 10.70 25.03 -4.85
N ALA A 348 11.78 25.57 -4.28
CA ALA A 348 12.58 24.84 -3.30
C ALA A 348 11.68 24.36 -2.16
N TRP A 349 11.74 23.05 -1.87
CA TRP A 349 10.95 22.48 -0.81
C TRP A 349 11.54 22.86 0.55
N VAL A 350 10.67 23.22 1.50
CA VAL A 350 11.08 23.63 2.85
C VAL A 350 10.72 22.51 3.83
N SER A 351 11.74 21.98 4.51
CA SER A 351 11.54 20.94 5.53
C SER A 351 10.86 21.49 6.79
N PRO A 352 10.06 20.67 7.48
CA PRO A 352 9.45 21.08 8.75
C PRO A 352 10.53 21.30 9.81
N LEU A 353 10.31 22.24 10.73
CA LEU A 353 11.20 22.41 11.89
C LEU A 353 11.06 21.22 12.86
N PRO A 354 12.08 20.89 13.65
CA PRO A 354 11.92 19.92 14.75
C PRO A 354 10.77 20.33 15.68
N GLY A 355 9.86 19.39 15.98
CA GLY A 355 8.69 19.67 16.82
C GLY A 355 7.57 20.44 16.11
N PHE A 356 7.63 20.60 14.78
CA PHE A 356 6.62 21.30 13.97
C PHE A 356 5.17 20.84 14.21
N CYS A 357 4.97 19.58 14.59
CA CYS A 357 3.65 19.02 14.85
C CYS A 357 3.68 18.19 16.14
N SER A 358 3.31 18.81 17.27
CA SER A 358 3.35 18.19 18.61
C SER A 358 2.11 17.35 18.92
N GLU A 359 0.94 17.72 18.41
CA GLU A 359 -0.36 17.07 18.71
C GLU A 359 -1.02 16.47 17.46
N GLY A 360 -0.24 16.19 16.42
CA GLY A 360 -0.78 15.70 15.15
C GLY A 360 0.23 14.93 14.30
N ARG A 361 -0.14 14.73 13.03
CA ARG A 361 0.67 14.05 12.04
C ARG A 361 1.27 15.06 11.05
N VAL A 362 2.57 14.96 10.82
CA VAL A 362 3.23 15.66 9.72
C VAL A 362 2.84 15.00 8.40
N VAL A 363 2.37 15.79 7.44
CA VAL A 363 1.98 15.34 6.10
C VAL A 363 2.73 16.15 5.04
N VAL A 364 3.36 15.45 4.09
CA VAL A 364 4.05 16.04 2.96
C VAL A 364 3.37 15.54 1.68
N ASN A 365 2.68 16.47 1.02
CA ASN A 365 1.91 16.18 -0.19
C ASN A 365 2.64 16.67 -1.45
N LYS A 366 2.25 16.13 -2.60
CA LYS A 366 2.63 16.67 -3.90
C LYS A 366 1.46 17.47 -4.49
N ASP A 367 1.76 18.58 -5.14
CA ASP A 367 0.78 19.34 -5.89
C ASP A 367 0.18 18.48 -7.02
N PRO A 368 -1.15 18.37 -7.14
CA PRO A 368 -1.76 17.46 -8.11
C PRO A 368 -1.49 17.82 -9.58
N GLN A 369 -1.24 19.09 -9.89
CA GLN A 369 -1.05 19.57 -11.27
C GLN A 369 0.42 19.53 -11.68
N THR A 370 1.28 20.07 -10.82
CA THR A 370 2.71 20.22 -11.08
C THR A 370 3.50 19.01 -10.62
N GLY A 371 3.04 18.28 -9.61
CA GLY A 371 3.76 17.18 -8.97
C GLY A 371 4.86 17.63 -8.01
N CYS A 372 5.00 18.95 -7.77
CA CYS A 372 6.00 19.51 -6.86
C CYS A 372 5.67 19.18 -5.41
N LEU A 373 6.69 18.97 -4.57
CA LEU A 373 6.49 18.79 -3.14
C LEU A 373 5.97 20.09 -2.52
N LEU A 374 4.89 19.98 -1.75
CA LEU A 374 4.31 21.08 -1.00
C LEU A 374 4.97 21.17 0.40
N PRO A 375 4.98 22.36 1.02
CA PRO A 375 5.39 22.50 2.41
C PRO A 375 4.62 21.54 3.32
N ALA A 376 5.31 21.02 4.33
CA ALA A 376 4.73 20.11 5.31
C ALA A 376 3.52 20.76 6.02
N LYS A 377 2.47 19.96 6.27
CA LYS A 377 1.29 20.36 7.03
C LYS A 377 1.20 19.54 8.30
N CYS A 378 0.81 20.17 9.41
CA CYS A 378 0.43 19.46 10.63
C CYS A 378 -1.07 19.17 10.56
N VAL A 379 -1.43 17.89 10.46
CA VAL A 379 -2.81 17.42 10.47
C VAL A 379 -3.07 16.84 11.85
N VAL A 380 -3.79 17.59 12.67
CA VAL A 380 -4.37 17.05 13.90
C VAL A 380 -5.58 16.24 13.47
N ALA A 381 -5.67 14.97 13.89
CA ALA A 381 -6.90 14.23 13.73
C ALA A 381 -7.97 15.07 14.43
N GLU A 382 -8.91 15.63 13.66
CA GLU A 382 -10.11 16.16 14.27
C GLU A 382 -10.64 15.01 15.10
N LYS A 383 -10.64 15.16 16.43
CA LYS A 383 -11.40 14.25 17.28
C LYS A 383 -12.73 14.21 16.57
N VAL A 384 -13.09 13.05 16.03
CA VAL A 384 -14.46 12.80 15.63
C VAL A 384 -15.19 13.15 16.91
N LYS A 385 -15.76 14.36 16.99
CA LYS A 385 -16.92 14.54 17.83
C LYS A 385 -17.75 13.40 17.32
N GLU A 386 -18.03 12.43 18.17
CA GLU A 386 -19.10 11.48 17.94
C GLU A 386 -20.40 12.30 17.86
N GLY A 387 -20.53 13.14 16.84
CA GLY A 387 -21.75 13.35 16.10
C GLY A 387 -21.99 12.02 15.43
N LEU A 388 -22.43 11.06 16.25
CA LEU A 388 -23.52 10.17 15.95
C LEU A 388 -24.24 10.76 14.73
N LYS A 389 -24.16 10.10 13.56
CA LYS A 389 -25.17 10.30 12.52
C LYS A 389 -26.49 9.95 13.21
N ARG A 390 -27.06 10.91 13.93
CA ARG A 390 -28.28 10.75 14.70
C ARG A 390 -29.36 10.73 13.64
N ALA A 391 -29.76 9.55 13.20
CA ALA A 391 -31.06 9.44 12.57
C ALA A 391 -32.09 9.74 13.66
N CYS A 392 -32.86 10.81 13.51
CA CYS A 392 -34.07 10.98 14.31
C CYS A 392 -35.21 10.27 13.61
N VAL A 393 -36.05 9.61 14.40
CA VAL A 393 -37.36 9.15 13.92
C VAL A 393 -38.22 10.39 13.62
N GLU A 394 -39.00 10.34 12.55
CA GLU A 394 -39.98 11.40 12.18
C GLU A 394 -41.24 11.38 13.07
N LEU A 395 -41.06 11.07 14.36
CA LEU A 395 -42.14 11.10 15.34
C LEU A 395 -42.42 12.56 15.75
N TRP A 396 -43.67 12.98 15.63
CA TRP A 396 -44.12 14.28 16.13
C TRP A 396 -44.42 14.20 17.63
N ASN A 397 -43.49 14.70 18.44
CA ASN A 397 -43.59 14.84 19.90
C ASN A 397 -42.87 16.14 20.30
N PRO A 398 -43.48 17.31 20.04
CA PRO A 398 -42.78 18.58 19.96
C PRO A 398 -42.16 18.99 21.29
N VAL A 399 -41.06 19.73 21.19
CA VAL A 399 -40.32 20.31 22.32
C VAL A 399 -39.94 21.75 22.01
N CYS A 400 -39.90 22.59 23.05
CA CYS A 400 -39.42 23.95 22.94
C CYS A 400 -37.93 24.00 23.28
N GLY A 401 -37.12 24.58 22.39
CA GLY A 401 -35.69 24.81 22.58
C GLY A 401 -35.40 26.07 23.40
N ASP A 402 -34.20 26.14 23.99
CA ASP A 402 -33.68 27.36 24.63
C ASP A 402 -33.51 28.53 23.66
N ASP A 403 -33.52 28.27 22.35
CA ASP A 403 -33.56 29.23 21.26
C ASP A 403 -34.98 29.75 20.93
N SER A 404 -35.99 29.38 21.73
CA SER A 404 -37.41 29.70 21.52
C SER A 404 -37.98 29.16 20.20
N LYS A 405 -37.42 28.09 19.64
CA LYS A 405 -37.97 27.39 18.48
C LYS A 405 -38.56 26.03 18.87
N THR A 406 -39.66 25.69 18.23
CA THR A 406 -40.28 24.36 18.35
C THR A 406 -39.53 23.36 17.46
N TYR A 407 -39.15 22.23 18.03
CA TYR A 407 -38.56 21.08 17.31
C TYR A 407 -39.53 19.91 17.31
N SER A 408 -39.58 19.14 16.21
CA SER A 408 -40.50 18.01 16.03
C SER A 408 -40.41 16.96 17.14
N ASN A 409 -39.21 16.75 17.70
CA ASN A 409 -38.97 15.98 18.92
C ASN A 409 -37.61 16.32 19.56
N ASP A 410 -37.37 15.79 20.76
CA ASP A 410 -36.12 15.94 21.52
C ASP A 410 -34.87 15.55 20.74
N CYS A 411 -34.96 14.53 19.87
CA CYS A 411 -33.83 14.15 19.03
C CYS A 411 -33.46 15.27 18.05
N PHE A 412 -34.44 15.87 17.36
CA PHE A 412 -34.20 16.98 16.43
C PHE A 412 -33.64 18.23 17.14
N ALA A 413 -34.10 18.53 18.35
CA ALA A 413 -33.53 19.62 19.17
C ALA A 413 -32.03 19.34 19.46
N ARG A 414 -31.70 18.13 19.94
CA ARG A 414 -30.32 17.75 20.26
C ARG A 414 -29.40 17.73 19.04
N ILE A 415 -29.88 17.32 17.85
CA ILE A 415 -29.05 17.34 16.63
C ILE A 415 -28.67 18.77 16.24
N ASN A 416 -29.58 19.71 16.42
CA ASN A 416 -29.32 21.13 16.19
C ASN A 416 -28.49 21.77 17.32
N GLY A 417 -28.06 20.99 18.32
CA GLY A 417 -27.28 21.47 19.45
C GLY A 417 -28.08 22.33 20.43
N VAL A 418 -29.41 22.22 20.40
CA VAL A 418 -30.35 23.03 21.21
C VAL A 418 -30.84 22.22 22.41
N SER A 419 -30.82 22.85 23.58
CA SER A 419 -31.32 22.21 24.81
C SER A 419 -32.84 22.36 24.90
N VAL A 420 -33.55 21.31 25.32
CA VAL A 420 -35.00 21.35 25.50
C VAL A 420 -35.33 22.05 26.83
N VAL A 421 -36.10 23.13 26.77
CA VAL A 421 -36.56 23.88 27.95
C VAL A 421 -37.94 23.43 28.43
N SER A 422 -38.81 22.97 27.53
CA SER A 422 -40.13 22.44 27.89
C SER A 422 -40.62 21.42 26.86
N LYS A 423 -41.53 20.54 27.31
CA LYS A 423 -42.30 19.66 26.42
C LYS A 423 -43.43 20.46 25.78
N GLY A 424 -43.76 20.12 24.53
CA GLY A 424 -44.72 20.87 23.72
C GLY A 424 -44.04 21.95 22.88
N GLU A 425 -44.82 22.60 22.02
CA GLU A 425 -44.35 23.71 21.19
C GLU A 425 -44.00 24.93 22.05
N CYS A 426 -43.10 25.79 21.55
CA CYS A 426 -42.83 27.05 22.22
C CYS A 426 -44.09 27.93 22.26
N PRO A 427 -44.30 28.71 23.35
CA PRO A 427 -45.40 29.65 23.42
C PRO A 427 -45.29 30.68 22.29
N GLU A 428 -46.39 30.90 21.56
CA GLU A 428 -46.44 31.99 20.58
C GLU A 428 -46.14 33.31 21.30
N LYS A 429 -45.22 34.11 20.73
CA LYS A 429 -45.04 35.49 21.17
C LYS A 429 -46.33 36.23 20.85
N THR A 430 -47.22 36.36 21.83
CA THR A 430 -48.30 37.32 21.75
C THR A 430 -47.65 38.70 21.73
N GLU A 431 -47.57 39.31 20.55
CA GLU A 431 -47.36 40.75 20.44
C GLU A 431 -48.50 41.42 21.20
N HIS A 432 -48.21 41.89 22.42
CA HIS A 432 -49.14 42.74 23.13
C HIS A 432 -49.30 44.05 22.32
N PRO A 433 -50.52 44.43 21.91
CA PRO A 433 -50.73 45.74 21.32
C PRO A 433 -50.36 46.81 22.35
N SER A 434 -49.48 47.71 21.94
CA SER A 434 -49.01 48.85 22.73
C SER A 434 -50.20 49.68 23.22
N VAL A 435 -50.40 49.73 24.53
CA VAL A 435 -51.31 50.68 25.17
C VAL A 435 -50.70 52.08 25.01
N PRO A 436 -51.34 53.04 24.34
CA PRO A 436 -50.83 54.40 24.26
C PRO A 436 -50.86 55.06 25.64
N ALA A 437 -49.79 55.79 25.96
CA ALA A 437 -49.61 56.46 27.24
C ALA A 437 -50.71 57.52 27.50
N PRO A 438 -51.07 57.78 28.78
CA PRO A 438 -52.08 58.77 29.11
C PRO A 438 -51.58 60.18 28.77
N VAL A 439 -52.37 60.92 28.00
CA VAL A 439 -52.19 62.36 27.82
C VAL A 439 -52.69 63.05 29.08
N THR A 440 -51.79 63.67 29.84
CA THR A 440 -52.17 64.58 30.93
C THR A 440 -52.52 65.97 30.36
N PRO A 441 -53.58 66.62 30.87
CA PRO A 441 -54.06 67.91 30.38
C PRO A 441 -53.15 69.10 30.71
#